data_AF-A0A3B8PJ89-F1
#
_entry.id   AF-A0A3B8PJ89-F1
#
_cell.length_a   1.000
_cell.length_b   1.000
_cell.length_c   1.000
_cell.angle_alpha   90.00
_cell.angle_beta   90.00
_cell.angle_gamma   90.00
#
_symmetry.space_group_name_H-M   'P 1'
#
loop_
_entity.id
_entity.type
_entity.pdbx_description
1 polymer ?
#
loop_
_entity_poly.entity_id
_entity_poly.type
_entity_poly.pdbx_seq_one_letter_code
_entity_poly.pdbx_strand_id
1 'polypeptide(L)'
;MTTGFSELVKNPSFEVDADSDGVPDGWTHGAGHYGRWQEKVKKQLGKGMLVEGPAASGKRSIRISVPKNNEGKNWNQGWEGMSYRQTVPTKPFTTYTMSMKVLNKDAEALGDYAFLYAMAGEHRQSEAFATIRFEEKPTGKWLEKSLVFQTGRHSHYTVLSIETRWNIGTLYIDDVRLEETGTLELGPWDQPVSMNRLLPVKHKFDRPDTAGVVKRFTAHHAASEKRYRGNGAWESRGTLSGKPGGEKQPPDLRATYQRVEGYLGAYAHTGRKIYLQRATEGAEHLTRVQQENGIIGDAYYSSGQAGVALIHTWQKTGNRKFLDPVKRVVGHFNKVEPSWNYNYNMMLTEAALAWARSTDNFESVSARLKTEMLQSTLREQRPWGGWAGHNSRIGYHCANMSALCQLHETLPKQKPFDDKRANLRRHVIAALNRMIREQVPA
;
A
#
# COMPACT_ATOMS: atom_id res chain seq x y z
N MET A 1 25.79 7.22 -35.25
CA MET A 1 25.83 6.13 -34.25
C MET A 1 24.42 5.96 -33.73
N THR A 2 23.73 4.89 -34.13
CA THR A 2 22.41 4.52 -33.61
C THR A 2 22.60 4.04 -32.17
N THR A 3 22.14 4.83 -31.21
CA THR A 3 21.96 4.37 -29.83
C THR A 3 20.91 3.27 -29.86
N GLY A 4 21.34 2.02 -29.86
CA GLY A 4 20.43 0.87 -29.88
C GLY A 4 19.63 0.82 -28.59
N PHE A 5 18.34 1.11 -28.67
CA PHE A 5 17.40 0.83 -27.59
C PHE A 5 17.23 -0.68 -27.49
N SER A 6 17.31 -1.23 -26.27
CA SER A 6 17.01 -2.65 -26.03
C SER A 6 15.54 -2.78 -25.66
N GLU A 7 14.74 -3.40 -26.53
CA GLU A 7 13.42 -3.93 -26.16
C GLU A 7 13.62 -5.05 -25.13
N LEU A 8 12.95 -4.93 -23.98
CA LEU A 8 13.11 -5.86 -22.87
C LEU A 8 11.95 -6.85 -22.74
N VAL A 9 10.81 -6.55 -23.37
CA VAL A 9 9.64 -7.43 -23.34
C VAL A 9 9.86 -8.61 -24.28
N LYS A 10 9.61 -9.83 -23.79
CA LYS A 10 9.57 -11.01 -24.65
C LYS A 10 8.23 -11.10 -25.33
N ASN A 11 8.26 -11.39 -26.64
CA ASN A 11 7.06 -11.54 -27.47
C ASN A 11 6.12 -10.31 -27.40
N PRO A 12 6.64 -9.08 -27.65
CA PRO A 12 5.89 -7.83 -27.42
C PRO A 12 4.71 -7.63 -28.40
N SER A 13 4.77 -8.26 -29.57
CA SER A 13 3.71 -8.26 -30.59
C SER A 13 2.89 -9.56 -30.60
N PHE A 14 3.05 -10.41 -29.58
CA PHE A 14 2.23 -11.61 -29.36
C PHE A 14 2.18 -12.61 -30.52
N GLU A 15 3.26 -12.76 -31.28
CA GLU A 15 3.30 -13.65 -32.46
C GLU A 15 3.59 -15.11 -32.11
N VAL A 16 4.16 -15.37 -30.94
CA VAL A 16 4.57 -16.71 -30.51
C VAL A 16 3.62 -17.27 -29.44
N ASP A 17 3.11 -18.46 -29.66
CA ASP A 17 2.30 -19.27 -28.73
C ASP A 17 2.58 -20.73 -29.09
N ALA A 18 3.72 -21.24 -28.60
CA ALA A 18 4.29 -22.51 -29.06
C ALA A 18 3.58 -23.72 -28.45
N ASP A 19 3.04 -23.57 -27.24
CA ASP A 19 2.26 -24.61 -26.55
C ASP A 19 0.77 -24.55 -26.86
N SER A 20 0.31 -23.53 -27.61
CA SER A 20 -1.07 -23.35 -28.05
C SER A 20 -2.05 -23.23 -26.88
N ASP A 21 -1.59 -22.67 -25.76
CA ASP A 21 -2.43 -22.43 -24.58
C ASP A 21 -3.27 -21.14 -24.68
N GLY A 22 -3.05 -20.35 -25.74
CA GLY A 22 -3.75 -19.09 -26.00
C GLY A 22 -3.20 -17.91 -25.22
N VAL A 23 -2.05 -18.07 -24.56
CA VAL A 23 -1.27 -17.05 -23.87
C VAL A 23 0.05 -16.85 -24.63
N PRO A 24 0.45 -15.62 -24.94
CA PRO A 24 1.72 -15.41 -25.65
C PRO A 24 2.92 -15.95 -24.87
N ASP A 25 3.85 -16.64 -25.53
CA ASP A 25 5.05 -17.19 -24.90
C ASP A 25 5.79 -16.13 -24.06
N GLY A 26 6.13 -16.48 -22.83
CA GLY A 26 6.80 -15.59 -21.88
C GLY A 26 5.86 -14.66 -21.11
N TRP A 27 4.55 -14.73 -21.35
CA TRP A 27 3.52 -14.07 -20.54
C TRP A 27 2.80 -15.06 -19.65
N THR A 28 2.20 -14.55 -18.58
CA THR A 28 1.32 -15.32 -17.70
C THR A 28 -0.05 -14.69 -17.68
N HIS A 29 -1.09 -15.52 -17.74
CA HIS A 29 -2.46 -15.08 -17.70
C HIS A 29 -3.11 -15.42 -16.36
N GLY A 30 -3.81 -14.46 -15.75
CA GLY A 30 -4.58 -14.71 -14.54
C GLY A 30 -5.23 -13.49 -13.94
N ALA A 31 -5.46 -13.56 -12.63
CA ALA A 31 -6.09 -12.50 -11.86
C ALA A 31 -5.22 -11.23 -11.80
N GLY A 32 -5.76 -10.11 -12.32
CA GLY A 32 -5.21 -8.76 -12.28
C GLY A 32 -5.21 -8.07 -10.91
N HIS A 33 -4.65 -6.86 -10.86
CA HIS A 33 -4.54 -5.95 -9.73
C HIS A 33 -5.88 -5.68 -9.04
N TYR A 34 -6.96 -5.63 -9.82
CA TYR A 34 -8.32 -5.54 -9.28
C TYR A 34 -9.02 -6.92 -9.20
N GLY A 35 -8.47 -7.96 -9.84
CA GLY A 35 -9.02 -9.30 -9.87
C GLY A 35 -9.16 -9.95 -8.49
N ARG A 36 -10.35 -9.94 -7.88
CA ARG A 36 -10.66 -10.74 -6.68
C ARG A 36 -11.14 -12.15 -6.99
N TRP A 37 -10.34 -12.92 -7.73
CA TRP A 37 -10.68 -14.29 -8.17
C TRP A 37 -10.67 -15.34 -7.05
N GLN A 38 -10.31 -14.94 -5.83
CA GLN A 38 -10.25 -15.83 -4.66
C GLN A 38 -11.46 -15.72 -3.72
N GLU A 39 -12.40 -14.80 -3.97
CA GLU A 39 -13.67 -14.81 -3.26
C GLU A 39 -14.56 -15.90 -3.88
N LYS A 40 -14.87 -16.98 -3.12
CA LYS A 40 -15.65 -18.18 -3.55
C LYS A 40 -17.00 -17.89 -4.25
N VAL A 41 -17.44 -16.63 -4.28
CA VAL A 41 -18.76 -16.18 -4.71
C VAL A 41 -18.72 -15.46 -6.07
N LYS A 42 -17.55 -15.16 -6.64
CA LYS A 42 -17.41 -14.38 -7.90
C LYS A 42 -17.05 -15.25 -9.09
N LYS A 43 -17.82 -15.15 -10.19
CA LYS A 43 -17.53 -15.82 -11.47
C LYS A 43 -16.88 -14.85 -12.44
N GLN A 44 -15.78 -15.27 -13.07
CA GLN A 44 -15.20 -14.50 -14.16
C GLN A 44 -16.08 -14.58 -15.41
N LEU A 45 -16.39 -13.41 -15.98
CA LEU A 45 -17.21 -13.31 -17.20
C LEU A 45 -16.39 -12.92 -18.43
N GLY A 46 -15.25 -12.23 -18.23
CA GLY A 46 -14.33 -11.88 -19.31
C GLY A 46 -13.51 -13.08 -19.77
N LYS A 47 -13.29 -13.17 -21.08
CA LYS A 47 -12.36 -14.11 -21.71
C LYS A 47 -11.27 -13.33 -22.43
N GLY A 48 -10.04 -13.80 -22.31
CA GLY A 48 -8.85 -13.26 -22.94
C GLY A 48 -8.17 -14.42 -23.63
N MET A 49 -7.79 -14.23 -24.88
CA MET A 49 -7.03 -15.21 -25.63
C MET A 49 -6.27 -14.54 -26.77
N LEU A 50 -5.16 -15.14 -27.16
CA LEU A 50 -4.48 -14.80 -28.40
C LEU A 50 -5.36 -15.17 -29.60
N VAL A 51 -5.47 -14.28 -30.58
CA VAL A 51 -6.24 -14.51 -31.82
C VAL A 51 -5.50 -14.00 -33.05
N GLU A 52 -5.82 -14.56 -34.22
CA GLU A 52 -5.42 -13.99 -35.51
C GLU A 52 -6.35 -12.86 -35.91
N GLY A 53 -5.80 -11.65 -35.98
CA GLY A 53 -6.49 -10.44 -36.45
C GLY A 53 -7.67 -9.96 -35.57
N PRO A 54 -7.94 -8.64 -35.54
CA PRO A 54 -7.06 -7.54 -35.95
C PRO A 54 -5.77 -7.50 -35.11
N ALA A 55 -4.65 -7.08 -35.73
CA ALA A 55 -3.35 -6.90 -35.08
C ALA A 55 -2.81 -5.50 -35.39
N ALA A 56 -2.05 -4.92 -34.47
CA ALA A 56 -1.36 -3.64 -34.68
C ALA A 56 -0.02 -3.87 -35.38
N SER A 57 0.64 -4.99 -35.07
CA SER A 57 1.83 -5.51 -35.74
C SER A 57 1.66 -7.00 -36.02
N GLY A 58 2.33 -7.52 -37.05
CA GLY A 58 2.28 -8.95 -37.35
C GLY A 58 0.87 -9.44 -37.74
N LYS A 59 0.42 -10.52 -37.12
CA LYS A 59 -0.84 -11.21 -37.43
C LYS A 59 -1.72 -11.45 -36.21
N ARG A 60 -1.17 -11.38 -35.00
CA ARG A 60 -1.88 -11.78 -33.77
C ARG A 60 -2.03 -10.63 -32.80
N SER A 61 -3.03 -10.74 -31.92
CA SER A 61 -3.20 -9.83 -30.80
C SER A 61 -3.99 -10.52 -29.69
N ILE A 62 -3.93 -9.99 -28.47
CA ILE A 62 -4.74 -10.48 -27.36
C ILE A 62 -6.14 -9.88 -27.51
N ARG A 63 -7.14 -10.73 -27.75
CA ARG A 63 -8.55 -10.33 -27.69
C ARG A 63 -9.09 -10.52 -26.28
N ILE A 64 -9.60 -9.45 -25.69
CA ILE A 64 -10.34 -9.49 -24.43
C ILE A 64 -11.80 -9.18 -24.72
N SER A 65 -12.70 -10.11 -24.37
CA SER A 65 -14.14 -9.99 -24.60
C SER A 65 -14.93 -10.21 -23.32
N VAL A 66 -15.82 -9.28 -23.01
CA VAL A 66 -16.80 -9.37 -21.92
C VAL A 66 -18.22 -9.33 -22.53
N PRO A 67 -19.10 -10.32 -22.27
CA PRO A 67 -20.41 -10.38 -22.93
C PRO A 67 -21.32 -9.17 -22.69
N LYS A 68 -21.93 -8.63 -23.76
CA LYS A 68 -22.83 -7.44 -23.74
C LYS A 68 -24.15 -7.63 -23.00
N ASN A 69 -24.68 -8.85 -22.97
CA ASN A 69 -25.95 -9.20 -22.33
C ASN A 69 -25.93 -9.19 -20.78
N ASN A 70 -24.88 -8.62 -20.16
CA ASN A 70 -24.72 -8.49 -18.71
C ASN A 70 -25.04 -7.09 -18.15
N GLU A 71 -25.45 -6.15 -19.00
CA GLU A 71 -25.87 -4.80 -18.59
C GLU A 71 -26.99 -4.87 -17.53
N GLY A 72 -26.81 -4.16 -16.41
CA GLY A 72 -27.80 -4.06 -15.33
C GLY A 72 -27.98 -5.30 -14.43
N LYS A 73 -27.36 -6.45 -14.72
CA LYS A 73 -27.65 -7.70 -13.96
C LYS A 73 -26.71 -8.00 -12.80
N ASN A 74 -25.50 -7.42 -12.75
CA ASN A 74 -24.48 -7.77 -11.74
C ASN A 74 -23.48 -6.63 -11.48
N TRP A 75 -23.94 -5.40 -11.23
CA TRP A 75 -23.07 -4.23 -10.99
C TRP A 75 -22.05 -4.43 -9.85
N ASN A 76 -22.29 -5.40 -8.95
CA ASN A 76 -21.47 -5.67 -7.77
C ASN A 76 -20.75 -7.04 -7.77
N GLN A 77 -20.83 -7.86 -8.84
CA GLN A 77 -20.38 -9.27 -8.76
C GLN A 77 -19.63 -9.86 -9.97
N GLY A 78 -19.43 -9.12 -11.08
CA GLY A 78 -18.86 -9.69 -12.32
C GLY A 78 -17.78 -8.87 -13.02
N TRP A 79 -17.16 -7.92 -12.33
CA TRP A 79 -16.34 -6.89 -12.98
C TRP A 79 -14.99 -6.93 -12.30
N GLU A 80 -13.94 -7.60 -12.82
CA GLU A 80 -12.57 -7.41 -12.30
C GLU A 80 -11.49 -8.24 -13.02
N GLY A 81 -10.55 -7.54 -13.67
CA GLY A 81 -9.12 -7.85 -13.64
C GLY A 81 -8.69 -9.15 -14.30
N MET A 82 -8.85 -9.25 -15.62
CA MET A 82 -7.97 -10.11 -16.41
C MET A 82 -6.60 -9.47 -16.50
N SER A 83 -5.55 -10.27 -16.39
CA SER A 83 -4.20 -9.75 -16.46
C SER A 83 -3.28 -10.67 -17.22
N TYR A 84 -2.55 -10.06 -18.15
CA TYR A 84 -1.38 -10.64 -18.79
C TYR A 84 -0.15 -9.98 -18.20
N ARG A 85 0.76 -10.79 -17.66
CA ARG A 85 1.94 -10.29 -16.97
C ARG A 85 3.23 -10.88 -17.48
N GLN A 86 4.26 -10.06 -17.44
CA GLN A 86 5.63 -10.48 -17.64
C GLN A 86 6.54 -9.79 -16.63
N THR A 87 7.38 -10.59 -15.94
CA THR A 87 8.48 -10.07 -15.13
C THR A 87 9.66 -9.80 -16.04
N VAL A 88 10.05 -8.54 -16.14
CA VAL A 88 11.13 -8.07 -17.00
C VAL A 88 12.30 -7.61 -16.15
N PRO A 89 13.53 -8.10 -16.38
CA PRO A 89 14.72 -7.59 -15.69
C PRO A 89 14.91 -6.10 -16.00
N THR A 90 15.10 -5.28 -14.96
CA THR A 90 15.36 -3.84 -15.10
C THR A 90 16.46 -3.40 -14.15
N LYS A 91 17.07 -2.24 -14.44
CA LYS A 91 18.18 -1.72 -13.64
C LYS A 91 17.65 -0.78 -12.55
N PRO A 92 18.29 -0.72 -11.38
CA PRO A 92 17.94 0.26 -10.37
C PRO A 92 18.15 1.69 -10.86
N PHE A 93 17.29 2.61 -10.40
CA PHE A 93 17.39 4.04 -10.68
C PHE A 93 17.56 4.39 -12.18
N THR A 94 16.90 3.64 -13.04
CA THR A 94 17.02 3.75 -14.50
C THR A 94 15.67 4.15 -15.10
N THR A 95 15.72 4.98 -16.13
CA THR A 95 14.54 5.49 -16.83
C THR A 95 14.12 4.52 -17.93
N TYR A 96 12.81 4.27 -18.01
CA TYR A 96 12.20 3.42 -19.01
C TYR A 96 10.99 4.10 -19.63
N THR A 97 10.71 3.77 -20.88
CA THR A 97 9.46 4.11 -21.55
C THR A 97 8.68 2.82 -21.76
N MET A 98 7.44 2.78 -21.26
CA MET A 98 6.51 1.70 -21.58
C MET A 98 5.48 2.21 -22.58
N SER A 99 5.03 1.33 -23.46
CA SER A 99 3.92 1.61 -24.37
C SER A 99 3.05 0.37 -24.61
N MET A 100 1.84 0.62 -25.07
CA MET A 100 0.88 -0.41 -25.45
C MET A 100 -0.03 0.14 -26.54
N LYS A 101 -0.46 -0.72 -27.46
CA LYS A 101 -1.52 -0.40 -28.42
C LYS A 101 -2.80 -1.13 -28.06
N VAL A 102 -3.92 -0.42 -28.16
CA VAL A 102 -5.25 -0.98 -27.91
C VAL A 102 -6.22 -0.55 -29.00
N LEU A 103 -6.92 -1.53 -29.56
CA LEU A 103 -8.06 -1.32 -30.44
C LEU A 103 -9.34 -1.59 -29.65
N ASN A 104 -10.10 -0.52 -29.40
CA ASN A 104 -11.43 -0.65 -28.84
C ASN A 104 -12.44 -0.90 -29.97
N LYS A 105 -12.89 -2.16 -30.10
CA LYS A 105 -13.86 -2.55 -31.13
C LYS A 105 -15.26 -2.05 -30.78
N ASP A 106 -15.71 -2.35 -29.57
CA ASP A 106 -17.08 -2.07 -29.13
C ASP A 106 -17.24 -2.10 -27.61
N ALA A 107 -16.14 -1.93 -26.87
CA ALA A 107 -16.15 -1.94 -25.42
C ALA A 107 -16.67 -0.62 -24.85
N GLU A 108 -17.62 -0.74 -23.93
CA GLU A 108 -18.27 0.33 -23.20
C GLU A 108 -17.93 0.20 -21.71
N ALA A 109 -17.58 1.33 -21.08
CA ALA A 109 -16.97 1.37 -19.75
C ALA A 109 -17.56 2.48 -18.89
N LEU A 110 -17.52 2.29 -17.56
CA LEU A 110 -17.61 3.39 -16.58
C LEU A 110 -16.19 3.92 -16.28
N GLY A 111 -15.52 4.48 -17.29
CA GLY A 111 -14.15 5.03 -17.17
C GLY A 111 -13.14 4.33 -18.09
N ASP A 112 -11.91 4.13 -17.62
CA ASP A 112 -10.80 3.58 -18.42
C ASP A 112 -10.97 2.08 -18.70
N TYR A 113 -10.77 1.66 -19.95
CA TYR A 113 -11.04 0.31 -20.41
C TYR A 113 -9.82 -0.61 -20.46
N ALA A 114 -8.63 -0.07 -20.68
CA ALA A 114 -7.40 -0.85 -20.65
C ALA A 114 -6.33 -0.11 -19.86
N PHE A 115 -5.46 -0.89 -19.23
CA PHE A 115 -4.39 -0.41 -18.38
C PHE A 115 -3.11 -1.15 -18.73
N LEU A 116 -2.01 -0.41 -18.82
CA LEU A 116 -0.68 -1.00 -18.68
C LEU A 116 -0.08 -0.48 -17.38
N TYR A 117 0.24 -1.40 -16.47
CA TYR A 117 0.93 -1.09 -15.23
C TYR A 117 2.39 -1.49 -15.34
N ALA A 118 3.28 -0.61 -14.89
CA ALA A 118 4.61 -0.99 -14.46
C ALA A 118 4.62 -1.03 -12.92
N MET A 119 4.81 -2.24 -12.39
CA MET A 119 4.85 -2.52 -10.97
C MET A 119 6.26 -2.89 -10.57
N ALA A 120 6.67 -2.45 -9.37
CA ALA A 120 7.89 -2.93 -8.77
C ALA A 120 7.53 -4.08 -7.83
N GLY A 121 7.95 -5.29 -8.17
CA GLY A 121 7.62 -6.48 -7.38
C GLY A 121 6.61 -7.44 -8.04
N GLU A 122 6.66 -8.71 -7.63
CA GLU A 122 5.78 -9.80 -8.10
C GLU A 122 4.38 -9.81 -7.46
N HIS A 123 4.08 -8.91 -6.52
CA HIS A 123 2.89 -9.02 -5.67
C HIS A 123 1.64 -8.32 -6.25
N ARG A 124 0.49 -8.98 -6.05
CA ARG A 124 -0.69 -8.88 -6.94
C ARG A 124 -1.69 -7.76 -6.66
N GLN A 125 -1.54 -6.87 -5.69
CA GLN A 125 -2.55 -5.82 -5.40
C GLN A 125 -1.81 -4.55 -4.90
N SER A 126 -2.32 -3.32 -5.09
CA SER A 126 -1.79 -1.96 -4.73
C SER A 126 -0.25 -1.75 -4.66
N GLU A 127 0.48 -1.02 -5.50
CA GLU A 127 0.23 0.16 -6.36
C GLU A 127 1.25 0.14 -7.52
N ALA A 128 0.83 0.48 -8.74
CA ALA A 128 1.79 0.72 -9.82
C ALA A 128 2.47 2.08 -9.61
N PHE A 129 3.78 2.17 -9.83
CA PHE A 129 4.46 3.48 -9.82
C PHE A 129 4.25 4.23 -11.14
N ALA A 130 3.76 3.54 -12.18
CA ALA A 130 3.47 4.07 -13.50
C ALA A 130 2.25 3.35 -14.10
N THR A 131 1.35 4.10 -14.74
CA THR A 131 0.13 3.55 -15.34
C THR A 131 -0.21 4.30 -16.62
N ILE A 132 -0.45 3.56 -17.70
CA ILE A 132 -1.13 4.06 -18.89
C ILE A 132 -2.59 3.66 -18.78
N ARG A 133 -3.50 4.59 -19.08
CA ARG A 133 -4.95 4.41 -19.08
C ARG A 133 -5.51 4.72 -20.45
N PHE A 134 -6.40 3.86 -20.93
CA PHE A 134 -7.12 4.07 -22.16
C PHE A 134 -8.58 4.38 -21.83
N GLU A 135 -9.10 5.51 -22.30
CA GLU A 135 -10.37 6.11 -21.87
C GLU A 135 -11.30 6.41 -23.06
N GLU A 136 -10.74 6.32 -24.26
CA GLU A 136 -11.37 6.63 -25.53
C GLU A 136 -12.53 5.67 -25.88
N LYS A 137 -13.65 6.24 -26.33
CA LYS A 137 -14.78 5.46 -26.87
C LYS A 137 -14.34 4.61 -28.08
N PRO A 138 -15.08 3.53 -28.44
CA PRO A 138 -14.77 2.73 -29.61
C PRO A 138 -14.57 3.60 -30.86
N THR A 139 -13.35 3.63 -31.39
CA THR A 139 -12.99 4.40 -32.59
C THR A 139 -12.82 3.53 -33.82
N GLY A 140 -12.75 2.20 -33.64
CA GLY A 140 -12.35 1.26 -34.69
C GLY A 140 -10.89 1.40 -35.13
N LYS A 141 -10.07 2.19 -34.40
CA LYS A 141 -8.66 2.42 -34.70
C LYS A 141 -7.78 1.94 -33.55
N TRP A 142 -6.56 1.53 -33.87
CA TRP A 142 -5.51 1.29 -32.88
C TRP A 142 -5.09 2.62 -32.25
N LEU A 143 -5.11 2.66 -30.93
CA LEU A 143 -4.59 3.77 -30.14
C LEU A 143 -3.31 3.32 -29.46
N GLU A 144 -2.26 4.12 -29.60
CA GLU A 144 -1.01 3.93 -28.87
C GLU A 144 -0.92 4.96 -27.75
N LYS A 145 -0.52 4.52 -26.57
CA LYS A 145 -0.11 5.41 -25.49
C LYS A 145 1.22 4.92 -24.92
N SER A 146 2.02 5.88 -24.47
CA SER A 146 3.30 5.63 -23.82
C SER A 146 3.44 6.47 -22.56
N LEU A 147 4.32 6.03 -21.66
CA LEU A 147 4.64 6.73 -20.42
C LEU A 147 6.10 6.47 -20.06
N VAL A 148 6.81 7.54 -19.70
CA VAL A 148 8.16 7.47 -19.13
C VAL A 148 8.08 7.33 -17.62
N PHE A 149 8.88 6.44 -17.04
CA PHE A 149 9.01 6.26 -15.60
C PHE A 149 10.45 5.94 -15.21
N GLN A 150 10.74 5.96 -13.91
CA GLN A 150 12.02 5.50 -13.38
C GLN A 150 11.82 4.40 -12.34
N THR A 151 12.69 3.40 -12.34
CA THR A 151 12.68 2.33 -11.33
C THR A 151 13.09 2.84 -9.95
N GLY A 152 12.76 2.07 -8.90
CA GLY A 152 13.24 2.36 -7.55
C GLY A 152 14.75 2.25 -7.43
N ARG A 153 15.32 2.82 -6.36
CA ARG A 153 16.78 2.84 -6.12
C ARG A 153 17.38 1.42 -5.96
N HIS A 154 16.54 0.44 -5.64
CA HIS A 154 16.93 -0.95 -5.41
C HIS A 154 16.08 -1.96 -6.20
N SER A 155 15.32 -1.49 -7.20
CA SER A 155 14.48 -2.36 -8.02
C SER A 155 15.32 -2.98 -9.15
N HIS A 156 15.33 -4.31 -9.25
CA HIS A 156 16.09 -5.08 -10.24
C HIS A 156 15.22 -5.76 -11.30
N TYR A 157 13.91 -5.55 -11.22
CA TYR A 157 12.95 -6.04 -12.18
C TYR A 157 11.70 -5.15 -12.14
N THR A 158 10.89 -5.28 -13.18
CA THR A 158 9.60 -4.62 -13.29
C THR A 158 8.60 -5.65 -13.80
N VAL A 159 7.45 -5.73 -13.15
CA VAL A 159 6.34 -6.52 -13.66
C VAL A 159 5.47 -5.62 -14.50
N LEU A 160 5.40 -5.93 -15.80
CA LEU A 160 4.42 -5.33 -16.69
C LEU A 160 3.12 -6.10 -16.54
N SER A 161 2.01 -5.40 -16.35
CA SER A 161 0.69 -6.00 -16.22
C SER A 161 -0.28 -5.26 -17.13
N ILE A 162 -0.75 -5.96 -18.16
CA ILE A 162 -1.84 -5.53 -19.01
C ILE A 162 -3.12 -5.92 -18.30
N GLU A 163 -4.02 -4.97 -18.07
CA GLU A 163 -5.30 -5.26 -17.41
C GLU A 163 -6.46 -4.53 -18.03
N THR A 164 -7.65 -5.06 -17.79
CA THR A 164 -8.92 -4.41 -18.12
C THR A 164 -9.77 -4.25 -16.88
N ARG A 165 -10.56 -3.18 -16.84
CA ARG A 165 -11.41 -2.85 -15.70
C ARG A 165 -12.76 -2.35 -16.18
N TRP A 166 -13.82 -2.88 -15.58
CA TRP A 166 -15.17 -2.30 -15.69
C TRP A 166 -15.71 -2.08 -17.11
N ASN A 167 -15.36 -2.97 -18.05
CA ASN A 167 -15.86 -2.90 -19.42
C ASN A 167 -16.75 -4.07 -19.77
N ILE A 168 -17.64 -3.79 -20.71
CA ILE A 168 -18.45 -4.76 -21.44
C ILE A 168 -18.15 -4.57 -22.93
N GLY A 169 -17.98 -5.64 -23.70
CA GLY A 169 -17.62 -5.60 -25.13
C GLY A 169 -16.22 -6.15 -25.39
N THR A 170 -15.62 -5.78 -26.53
CA THR A 170 -14.39 -6.38 -27.06
C THR A 170 -13.27 -5.36 -27.25
N LEU A 171 -12.08 -5.73 -26.77
CA LEU A 171 -10.82 -5.02 -26.93
C LEU A 171 -9.79 -5.95 -27.58
N TYR A 172 -8.87 -5.36 -28.33
CA TYR A 172 -7.65 -6.03 -28.79
C TYR A 172 -6.45 -5.28 -28.27
N ILE A 173 -5.46 -5.99 -27.76
CA ILE A 173 -4.23 -5.44 -27.19
C ILE A 173 -3.05 -6.02 -27.95
N ASP A 174 -2.10 -5.15 -28.30
CA ASP A 174 -0.92 -5.51 -29.07
C ASP A 174 0.24 -4.53 -28.79
N ASP A 175 1.44 -4.86 -29.28
CA ASP A 175 2.66 -4.05 -29.21
C ASP A 175 2.94 -3.50 -27.80
N VAL A 176 3.08 -4.39 -26.82
CA VAL A 176 3.42 -4.00 -25.45
C VAL A 176 4.94 -3.97 -25.30
N ARG A 177 5.48 -2.78 -25.02
CA ARG A 177 6.92 -2.52 -25.05
C ARG A 177 7.43 -1.96 -23.74
N LEU A 178 8.70 -2.24 -23.45
CA LEU A 178 9.46 -1.61 -22.38
C LEU A 178 10.90 -1.41 -22.84
N GLU A 179 11.27 -0.15 -23.00
CA GLU A 179 12.56 0.26 -23.54
C GLU A 179 13.33 1.09 -22.50
N GLU A 180 14.63 0.83 -22.36
CA GLU A 180 15.55 1.64 -21.53
C GLU A 180 15.82 3.00 -22.21
N THR A 181 14.83 3.87 -22.19
CA THR A 181 14.81 5.15 -22.90
C THR A 181 13.88 6.15 -22.22
N GLY A 182 13.85 7.37 -22.77
CA GLY A 182 13.00 8.47 -22.35
C GLY A 182 13.71 9.45 -21.41
N THR A 183 13.15 10.65 -21.32
CA THR A 183 13.57 11.66 -20.35
C THR A 183 12.48 11.75 -19.30
N LEU A 184 12.84 11.50 -18.04
CA LEU A 184 11.89 11.57 -16.94
C LEU A 184 11.61 13.03 -16.58
N GLU A 185 10.41 13.49 -16.87
CA GLU A 185 9.93 14.78 -16.38
C GLU A 185 9.45 14.64 -14.93
N LEU A 186 10.31 15.07 -14.01
CA LEU A 186 10.00 15.04 -12.58
C LEU A 186 9.30 16.33 -12.17
N GLY A 187 8.12 16.18 -11.57
CA GLY A 187 7.49 17.27 -10.84
C GLY A 187 8.40 17.77 -9.70
N PRO A 188 8.16 18.98 -9.16
CA PRO A 188 8.93 19.52 -8.03
C PRO A 188 8.96 18.58 -6.81
N TRP A 189 7.94 17.72 -6.67
CA TRP A 189 7.77 16.76 -5.58
C TRP A 189 8.34 15.37 -5.86
N ASP A 190 8.86 15.13 -7.07
CA ASP A 190 9.45 13.84 -7.44
C ASP A 190 10.97 13.92 -7.60
N GLN A 191 11.55 15.07 -7.28
CA GLN A 191 13.00 15.31 -7.33
C GLN A 191 13.77 14.42 -6.35
N PRO A 192 14.86 13.75 -6.76
CA PRO A 192 15.60 12.86 -5.86
C PRO A 192 16.12 13.58 -4.62
N VAL A 193 16.14 12.88 -3.48
CA VAL A 193 16.70 13.39 -2.23
C VAL A 193 17.91 12.57 -1.80
N SER A 194 18.78 13.17 -0.98
CA SER A 194 19.92 12.45 -0.42
C SER A 194 19.45 11.37 0.55
N MET A 195 20.18 10.24 0.59
CA MET A 195 20.04 9.24 1.66
C MET A 195 21.15 9.34 2.72
N ASN A 196 22.15 10.19 2.49
CA ASN A 196 23.37 10.22 3.30
C ASN A 196 23.41 11.40 4.27
N ARG A 197 22.61 12.44 4.01
CA ARG A 197 22.50 13.62 4.87
C ARG A 197 21.09 14.19 4.85
N LEU A 198 20.69 14.82 5.95
CA LEU A 198 19.46 15.60 5.98
C LEU A 198 19.63 16.88 5.13
N LEU A 199 18.56 17.26 4.44
CA LEU A 199 18.45 18.55 3.77
C LEU A 199 18.30 19.67 4.82
N PRO A 200 18.73 20.90 4.52
CA PRO A 200 18.41 22.04 5.37
C PRO A 200 16.89 22.25 5.43
N VAL A 201 16.36 22.53 6.62
CA VAL A 201 14.94 22.88 6.79
C VAL A 201 14.63 24.20 6.06
N LYS A 202 13.50 24.25 5.34
CA LYS A 202 13.06 25.44 4.61
C LYS A 202 12.40 26.47 5.53
N HIS A 203 11.71 25.97 6.55
CA HIS A 203 10.94 26.79 7.47
C HIS A 203 11.25 26.40 8.92
N LYS A 204 11.30 27.41 9.78
CA LYS A 204 11.32 27.24 11.23
C LYS A 204 9.90 27.49 11.73
N PHE A 205 9.28 26.45 12.29
CA PHE A 205 7.95 26.56 12.88
C PHE A 205 8.08 26.83 14.37
N ASP A 206 7.31 27.77 14.87
CA ASP A 206 7.18 27.96 16.30
C ASP A 206 6.53 26.74 16.93
N ARG A 207 6.99 26.38 18.12
CA ARG A 207 6.39 25.29 18.88
C ARG A 207 4.94 25.69 19.21
N PRO A 208 3.95 24.79 19.02
CA PRO A 208 2.58 25.08 19.40
C PRO A 208 2.49 25.50 20.87
N ASP A 209 1.73 26.56 21.15
CA ASP A 209 1.46 27.01 22.52
C ASP A 209 0.83 25.87 23.33
N THR A 210 1.41 25.60 24.50
CA THR A 210 0.96 24.52 25.38
C THR A 210 -0.49 24.73 25.84
N ALA A 211 -0.89 25.96 26.16
CA ALA A 211 -2.26 26.24 26.58
C ALA A 211 -3.25 25.99 25.43
N GLY A 212 -2.89 26.40 24.21
CA GLY A 212 -3.63 26.11 22.98
C GLY A 212 -3.77 24.62 22.70
N VAL A 213 -2.69 23.82 22.85
CA VAL A 213 -2.74 22.36 22.69
C VAL A 213 -3.65 21.72 23.72
N VAL A 214 -3.55 22.12 25.00
CA VAL A 214 -4.43 21.63 26.08
C VAL A 214 -5.89 21.99 25.82
N LYS A 215 -6.17 23.22 25.36
CA LYS A 215 -7.52 23.67 25.01
C LYS A 215 -8.10 22.83 23.87
N ARG A 216 -7.33 22.60 22.80
CA ARG A 216 -7.74 21.74 21.67
C ARG A 216 -7.99 20.30 22.11
N PHE A 217 -7.08 19.72 22.89
CA PHE A 217 -7.24 18.36 23.39
C PHE A 217 -8.47 18.22 24.29
N THR A 218 -8.72 19.21 25.17
CA THR A 218 -9.90 19.22 26.05
C THR A 218 -11.20 19.26 25.24
N ALA A 219 -11.24 20.03 24.15
CA ALA A 219 -12.39 20.04 23.23
C ALA A 219 -12.60 18.67 22.55
N HIS A 220 -11.51 18.02 22.09
CA HIS A 220 -11.58 16.67 21.53
C HIS A 220 -11.98 15.60 22.55
N HIS A 221 -11.56 15.73 23.81
CA HIS A 221 -11.99 14.89 24.91
C HIS A 221 -13.49 15.04 25.15
N ALA A 222 -14.00 16.27 25.28
CA ALA A 222 -15.44 16.52 25.45
C ALA A 222 -16.27 15.94 24.29
N ALA A 223 -15.80 16.06 23.05
CA ALA A 223 -16.45 15.43 21.90
C ALA A 223 -16.38 13.89 21.92
N SER A 224 -15.32 13.32 22.49
CA SER A 224 -15.16 11.87 22.66
C SER A 224 -16.04 11.32 23.77
N GLU A 225 -16.21 12.03 24.88
CA GLU A 225 -17.10 11.62 25.97
C GLU A 225 -18.56 11.53 25.51
N LYS A 226 -19.00 12.44 24.61
CA LYS A 226 -20.34 12.37 24.00
C LYS A 226 -20.60 11.10 23.17
N ARG A 227 -19.54 10.38 22.78
CA ARG A 227 -19.59 9.15 21.97
C ARG A 227 -19.14 7.92 22.74
N TYR A 228 -18.85 8.09 24.02
CA TYR A 228 -18.30 7.03 24.85
C TYR A 228 -19.42 6.10 25.30
N ARG A 229 -19.26 4.79 25.07
CA ARG A 229 -20.28 3.78 25.41
C ARG A 229 -20.20 3.26 26.84
N GLY A 230 -19.29 3.79 27.67
CA GLY A 230 -19.09 3.32 29.05
C GLY A 230 -18.27 2.04 29.19
N ASN A 231 -17.79 1.44 28.08
CA ASN A 231 -17.12 0.15 28.07
C ASN A 231 -15.79 0.16 27.29
N GLY A 232 -15.12 1.30 27.23
CA GLY A 232 -13.88 1.45 26.45
C GLY A 232 -14.07 1.60 24.93
N ALA A 233 -15.31 1.70 24.45
CA ALA A 233 -15.61 1.82 23.03
C ALA A 233 -16.24 3.18 22.69
N TRP A 234 -15.99 3.66 21.47
CA TRP A 234 -16.54 4.91 20.96
C TRP A 234 -17.34 4.72 19.67
N GLU A 235 -18.36 5.55 19.50
CA GLU A 235 -19.15 5.61 18.27
C GLU A 235 -18.41 6.28 17.11
N SER A 236 -18.69 5.84 15.88
CA SER A 236 -18.11 6.40 14.66
C SER A 236 -18.63 7.82 14.38
N ARG A 237 -17.82 8.63 13.67
CA ARG A 237 -18.23 9.97 13.21
C ARG A 237 -19.32 9.92 12.13
N GLY A 238 -19.32 8.87 11.30
CA GLY A 238 -20.14 8.79 10.09
C GLY A 238 -21.55 8.27 10.32
N THR A 239 -21.81 7.61 11.45
CA THR A 239 -23.10 6.95 11.64
C THR A 239 -24.03 7.68 12.61
N LEU A 240 -23.64 8.13 13.81
CA LEU A 240 -24.66 8.13 14.89
C LEU A 240 -24.44 9.08 16.09
N SER A 241 -24.14 10.37 15.91
CA SER A 241 -24.33 11.28 17.06
C SER A 241 -25.83 11.55 17.28
N GLY A 242 -26.49 10.74 18.11
CA GLY A 242 -27.86 10.98 18.60
C GLY A 242 -29.01 10.44 17.76
N LYS A 243 -28.78 9.43 16.90
CA LYS A 243 -29.84 8.80 16.09
C LYS A 243 -30.34 7.49 16.73
N PRO A 244 -31.66 7.20 16.74
CA PRO A 244 -32.20 5.94 17.24
C PRO A 244 -31.57 4.72 16.55
N GLY A 245 -31.24 3.68 17.33
CA GLY A 245 -30.63 2.44 16.81
C GLY A 245 -29.10 2.46 16.70
N GLY A 246 -28.47 3.56 17.12
CA GLY A 246 -27.02 3.73 16.99
C GLY A 246 -26.18 2.89 17.94
N GLU A 247 -26.74 2.60 19.11
CA GLU A 247 -26.21 1.67 20.10
C GLU A 247 -26.04 0.25 19.55
N LYS A 248 -26.80 -0.12 18.51
CA LYS A 248 -26.75 -1.44 17.86
C LYS A 248 -25.65 -1.58 16.81
N GLN A 249 -25.06 -0.48 16.34
CA GLN A 249 -23.96 -0.53 15.38
C GLN A 249 -22.63 -0.85 16.07
N PRO A 250 -21.71 -1.57 15.42
CA PRO A 250 -20.42 -1.91 16.02
C PRO A 250 -19.61 -0.63 16.33
N PRO A 251 -18.85 -0.59 17.44
CA PRO A 251 -17.97 0.53 17.73
C PRO A 251 -16.91 0.74 16.65
N ASP A 252 -16.45 1.98 16.52
CA ASP A 252 -15.37 2.30 15.59
C ASP A 252 -14.03 1.94 16.24
N LEU A 253 -13.48 0.80 15.83
CA LEU A 253 -12.23 0.27 16.37
C LEU A 253 -11.06 1.22 16.10
N ARG A 254 -11.08 1.93 14.96
CA ARG A 254 -10.05 2.91 14.61
C ARG A 254 -10.08 4.12 15.52
N ALA A 255 -11.28 4.60 15.80
CA ALA A 255 -11.50 5.61 16.80
C ALA A 255 -10.99 5.20 18.20
N THR A 256 -11.05 3.92 18.56
CA THR A 256 -10.62 3.41 19.86
C THR A 256 -9.09 3.45 20.03
N TYR A 257 -8.31 2.78 19.18
CA TYR A 257 -6.84 2.76 19.38
C TYR A 257 -6.18 4.14 19.23
N GLN A 258 -6.72 5.00 18.36
CA GLN A 258 -6.24 6.39 18.25
C GLN A 258 -6.51 7.21 19.52
N ARG A 259 -7.64 6.95 20.21
CA ARG A 259 -7.95 7.59 21.49
C ARG A 259 -7.07 7.06 22.61
N VAL A 260 -6.77 5.77 22.63
CA VAL A 260 -5.83 5.20 23.61
C VAL A 260 -4.50 5.94 23.54
N GLU A 261 -3.88 6.02 22.36
CA GLU A 261 -2.62 6.76 22.16
C GLU A 261 -2.74 8.25 22.55
N GLY A 262 -3.80 8.92 22.08
CA GLY A 262 -4.04 10.32 22.41
C GLY A 262 -4.20 10.57 23.91
N TYR A 263 -4.92 9.70 24.63
CA TYR A 263 -5.12 9.79 26.06
C TYR A 263 -3.89 9.42 26.88
N LEU A 264 -3.08 8.44 26.44
CA LEU A 264 -1.79 8.14 27.07
C LEU A 264 -0.85 9.35 26.97
N GLY A 265 -0.76 9.97 25.80
CA GLY A 265 0.03 11.19 25.59
C GLY A 265 -0.48 12.38 26.44
N ALA A 266 -1.80 12.60 26.47
CA ALA A 266 -2.38 13.66 27.28
C ALA A 266 -2.21 13.42 28.79
N TYR A 267 -2.28 12.17 29.25
CA TYR A 267 -1.99 11.83 30.64
C TYR A 267 -0.52 12.08 30.98
N ALA A 268 0.41 11.70 30.10
CA ALA A 268 1.84 11.94 30.29
C ALA A 268 2.17 13.43 30.46
N HIS A 269 1.43 14.32 29.78
CA HIS A 269 1.65 15.76 29.87
C HIS A 269 0.88 16.44 31.02
N THR A 270 -0.36 16.03 31.30
CA THR A 270 -1.27 16.74 32.21
C THR A 270 -1.45 16.08 33.57
N GLY A 271 -1.09 14.80 33.71
CA GLY A 271 -1.35 14.01 34.92
C GLY A 271 -2.84 13.76 35.23
N ARG A 272 -3.77 14.16 34.36
CA ARG A 272 -5.21 14.03 34.61
C ARG A 272 -5.66 12.56 34.54
N LYS A 273 -6.09 12.03 35.70
CA LYS A 273 -6.47 10.61 35.86
C LYS A 273 -7.54 10.13 34.87
N ILE A 274 -8.47 11.00 34.48
CA ILE A 274 -9.51 10.66 33.50
C ILE A 274 -8.93 10.22 32.15
N TYR A 275 -7.80 10.78 31.72
CA TYR A 275 -7.16 10.36 30.47
C TYR A 275 -6.55 8.96 30.60
N LEU A 276 -5.85 8.67 31.70
CA LEU A 276 -5.34 7.31 31.94
C LEU A 276 -6.48 6.30 32.05
N GLN A 277 -7.58 6.66 32.71
CA GLN A 277 -8.77 5.83 32.80
C GLN A 277 -9.31 5.49 31.41
N ARG A 278 -9.56 6.50 30.55
CA ARG A 278 -10.09 6.28 29.20
C ARG A 278 -9.12 5.49 28.32
N ALA A 279 -7.81 5.71 28.44
CA ALA A 279 -6.82 4.89 27.75
C ALA A 279 -6.89 3.41 28.19
N THR A 280 -6.98 3.16 29.50
CA THR A 280 -7.06 1.82 30.07
C THR A 280 -8.34 1.10 29.64
N GLU A 281 -9.49 1.76 29.74
CA GLU A 281 -10.78 1.21 29.30
C GLU A 281 -10.77 0.89 27.79
N GLY A 282 -10.20 1.79 26.98
CA GLY A 282 -10.01 1.58 25.55
C GLY A 282 -9.14 0.37 25.24
N ALA A 283 -8.00 0.24 25.92
CA ALA A 283 -7.12 -0.92 25.78
C ALA A 283 -7.81 -2.23 26.20
N GLU A 284 -8.63 -2.22 27.25
CA GLU A 284 -9.41 -3.40 27.63
C GLU A 284 -10.44 -3.78 26.56
N HIS A 285 -11.06 -2.81 25.90
CA HIS A 285 -11.93 -3.08 24.76
C HIS A 285 -11.16 -3.74 23.61
N LEU A 286 -9.97 -3.23 23.26
CA LEU A 286 -9.11 -3.83 22.24
C LEU A 286 -8.75 -5.28 22.57
N THR A 287 -8.44 -5.57 23.84
CA THR A 287 -8.21 -6.96 24.31
C THR A 287 -9.43 -7.85 24.14
N ARG A 288 -10.64 -7.35 24.43
CA ARG A 288 -11.89 -8.14 24.33
C ARG A 288 -12.27 -8.50 22.90
N VAL A 289 -12.01 -7.60 21.95
CA VAL A 289 -12.38 -7.79 20.53
C VAL A 289 -11.30 -8.49 19.71
N GLN A 290 -10.15 -8.80 20.33
CA GLN A 290 -9.10 -9.55 19.67
C GLN A 290 -9.56 -10.99 19.37
N GLN A 291 -9.37 -11.41 18.13
CA GLN A 291 -9.63 -12.77 17.68
C GLN A 291 -8.53 -13.73 18.15
N GLU A 292 -8.83 -15.02 18.25
CA GLU A 292 -7.88 -16.05 18.72
C GLU A 292 -6.59 -16.11 17.88
N ASN A 293 -6.70 -15.85 16.59
CA ASN A 293 -5.56 -15.80 15.66
C ASN A 293 -4.66 -14.57 15.86
N GLY A 294 -5.00 -13.66 16.78
CA GLY A 294 -4.24 -12.45 17.09
C GLY A 294 -4.72 -11.19 16.39
N ILE A 295 -5.69 -11.28 15.48
CA ILE A 295 -6.23 -10.14 14.73
C ILE A 295 -7.09 -9.24 15.62
N ILE A 296 -6.89 -7.93 15.51
CA ILE A 296 -7.75 -6.89 16.09
C ILE A 296 -8.35 -6.07 14.94
N GLY A 297 -9.61 -6.33 14.60
CA GLY A 297 -10.28 -5.70 13.44
C GLY A 297 -9.89 -6.33 12.11
N ASP A 298 -8.82 -5.83 11.50
CA ASP A 298 -8.28 -6.31 10.23
C ASP A 298 -6.84 -6.83 10.39
N ALA A 299 -6.39 -7.63 9.42
CA ALA A 299 -5.13 -8.37 9.48
C ALA A 299 -3.86 -7.50 9.55
N TYR A 300 -3.93 -6.19 9.28
CA TYR A 300 -2.74 -5.35 9.23
C TYR A 300 -2.91 -4.03 9.95
N TYR A 301 -3.73 -3.13 9.42
CA TYR A 301 -3.85 -1.74 9.88
C TYR A 301 -4.32 -1.70 11.33
N SER A 302 -5.49 -2.29 11.60
CA SER A 302 -6.07 -2.25 12.94
C SER A 302 -5.29 -3.12 13.92
N SER A 303 -4.80 -4.29 13.49
CA SER A 303 -3.97 -5.15 14.34
C SER A 303 -2.65 -4.47 14.74
N GLY A 304 -1.99 -3.79 13.81
CA GLY A 304 -0.78 -3.02 14.07
C GLY A 304 -1.03 -1.84 15.02
N GLN A 305 -1.96 -0.96 14.67
CA GLN A 305 -2.22 0.24 15.48
C GLN A 305 -2.81 -0.10 16.86
N ALA A 306 -3.68 -1.10 16.96
CA ALA A 306 -4.16 -1.58 18.26
C ALA A 306 -3.05 -2.26 19.06
N GLY A 307 -2.14 -3.01 18.40
CA GLY A 307 -0.98 -3.60 19.04
C GLY A 307 -0.04 -2.55 19.65
N VAL A 308 0.22 -1.45 18.93
CA VAL A 308 0.98 -0.29 19.45
C VAL A 308 0.27 0.35 20.65
N ALA A 309 -1.05 0.57 20.56
CA ALA A 309 -1.82 1.11 21.68
C ALA A 309 -1.78 0.22 22.93
N LEU A 310 -1.85 -1.10 22.76
CA LEU A 310 -1.79 -2.08 23.84
C LEU A 310 -0.40 -2.12 24.49
N ILE A 311 0.68 -2.12 23.71
CA ILE A 311 2.04 -2.14 24.27
C ILE A 311 2.36 -0.84 25.02
N HIS A 312 1.94 0.33 24.51
CA HIS A 312 2.11 1.59 25.24
C HIS A 312 1.26 1.65 26.50
N THR A 313 0.05 1.09 26.49
CA THR A 313 -0.77 0.96 27.70
C THR A 313 -0.10 0.05 28.73
N TRP A 314 0.49 -1.07 28.31
CA TRP A 314 1.27 -1.93 29.20
C TRP A 314 2.47 -1.19 29.79
N GLN A 315 3.28 -0.52 28.96
CA GLN A 315 4.43 0.27 29.44
C GLN A 315 4.01 1.33 30.45
N LYS A 316 2.83 1.93 30.27
CA LYS A 316 2.34 2.97 31.18
C LYS A 316 1.76 2.43 32.49
N THR A 317 1.13 1.26 32.47
CA THR A 317 0.37 0.72 33.60
C THR A 317 1.09 -0.44 34.33
N GLY A 318 2.09 -1.05 33.69
CA GLY A 318 2.71 -2.31 34.14
C GLY A 318 1.78 -3.53 34.02
N ASN A 319 0.55 -3.38 33.55
CA ASN A 319 -0.45 -4.45 33.61
C ASN A 319 -0.30 -5.43 32.44
N ARG A 320 0.17 -6.64 32.74
CA ARG A 320 0.43 -7.70 31.75
C ARG A 320 -0.79 -8.09 30.90
N LYS A 321 -2.02 -7.80 31.35
CA LYS A 321 -3.25 -8.02 30.56
C LYS A 321 -3.23 -7.32 29.20
N PHE A 322 -2.38 -6.30 29.04
CA PHE A 322 -2.19 -5.58 27.77
C PHE A 322 -0.97 -6.07 26.98
N LEU A 323 -0.04 -6.80 27.60
CA LEU A 323 1.14 -7.36 26.92
C LEU A 323 0.84 -8.67 26.18
N ASP A 324 0.08 -9.58 26.81
CA ASP A 324 -0.23 -10.90 26.24
C ASP A 324 -1.03 -10.81 24.92
N PRO A 325 -2.02 -9.89 24.76
CA PRO A 325 -2.65 -9.63 23.48
C PRO A 325 -1.67 -9.24 22.37
N VAL A 326 -0.65 -8.44 22.68
CA VAL A 326 0.36 -8.01 21.69
C VAL A 326 1.24 -9.20 21.28
N LYS A 327 1.54 -10.13 22.20
CA LYS A 327 2.22 -11.39 21.85
C LYS A 327 1.42 -12.21 20.81
N ARG A 328 0.08 -12.19 20.87
CA ARG A 328 -0.76 -12.81 19.83
C ARG A 328 -0.69 -12.06 18.50
N VAL A 329 -0.63 -10.72 18.52
CA VAL A 329 -0.38 -9.91 17.31
C VAL A 329 0.96 -10.29 16.68
N VAL A 330 2.02 -10.51 17.47
CA VAL A 330 3.32 -11.01 16.98
C VAL A 330 3.19 -12.40 16.37
N GLY A 331 2.40 -13.28 16.97
CA GLY A 331 2.06 -14.59 16.41
C GLY A 331 1.38 -14.50 15.04
N HIS A 332 0.46 -13.54 14.86
CA HIS A 332 -0.17 -13.23 13.58
C HIS A 332 0.82 -12.66 12.57
N PHE A 333 1.63 -11.68 12.96
CA PHE A 333 2.69 -11.07 12.14
C PHE A 333 3.64 -12.12 11.54
N ASN A 334 3.98 -13.15 12.31
CA ASN A 334 4.86 -14.22 11.86
C ASN A 334 4.21 -15.20 10.86
N LYS A 335 2.88 -15.17 10.69
CA LYS A 335 2.12 -16.12 9.85
C LYS A 335 1.43 -15.47 8.66
N VAL A 336 0.98 -14.22 8.81
CA VAL A 336 0.22 -13.52 7.76
C VAL A 336 1.10 -13.29 6.56
N GLU A 337 0.60 -13.50 5.35
CA GLU A 337 1.30 -13.09 4.14
C GLU A 337 1.59 -11.58 4.16
N PRO A 338 2.65 -11.09 3.50
CA PRO A 338 2.87 -9.65 3.38
C PRO A 338 1.71 -9.02 2.61
N SER A 339 1.19 -7.90 3.13
CA SER A 339 0.40 -7.01 2.30
C SER A 339 1.33 -6.40 1.25
N TRP A 340 0.77 -6.10 0.10
CA TRP A 340 1.40 -5.20 -0.86
C TRP A 340 1.37 -3.73 -0.42
N ASN A 341 0.45 -3.40 0.47
CA ASN A 341 0.31 -2.05 0.96
C ASN A 341 1.39 -1.80 2.02
N TYR A 342 2.41 -1.04 1.67
CA TYR A 342 3.58 -0.82 2.53
C TYR A 342 3.18 -0.35 3.92
N ASN A 343 2.22 0.58 4.02
CA ASN A 343 1.77 1.08 5.33
C ASN A 343 1.08 0.01 6.20
N TYR A 344 0.41 -0.98 5.60
CA TYR A 344 -0.22 -2.07 6.33
C TYR A 344 0.84 -3.00 6.92
N ASN A 345 1.84 -3.35 6.11
CA ASN A 345 3.00 -4.10 6.60
C ASN A 345 3.73 -3.36 7.71
N MET A 346 3.99 -2.06 7.50
CA MET A 346 4.75 -1.26 8.45
C MET A 346 4.00 -1.06 9.76
N MET A 347 2.67 -0.89 9.74
CA MET A 347 1.88 -0.80 10.98
C MET A 347 1.91 -2.10 11.79
N LEU A 348 1.79 -3.26 11.13
CA LEU A 348 1.88 -4.54 11.83
C LEU A 348 3.31 -4.81 12.32
N THR A 349 4.31 -4.43 11.52
CA THR A 349 5.73 -4.50 11.88
C THR A 349 6.05 -3.61 13.08
N GLU A 350 5.49 -2.41 13.16
CA GLU A 350 5.63 -1.48 14.29
C GLU A 350 5.18 -2.13 15.60
N ALA A 351 3.98 -2.72 15.64
CA ALA A 351 3.51 -3.43 16.82
C ALA A 351 4.44 -4.57 17.25
N ALA A 352 4.93 -5.35 16.27
CA ALA A 352 5.83 -6.47 16.55
C ALA A 352 7.20 -6.01 17.09
N LEU A 353 7.74 -4.92 16.55
CA LEU A 353 9.00 -4.32 17.00
C LEU A 353 8.88 -3.64 18.35
N ALA A 354 7.76 -2.97 18.61
CA ALA A 354 7.46 -2.38 19.91
C ALA A 354 7.41 -3.44 21.00
N TRP A 355 6.77 -4.59 20.72
CA TRP A 355 6.76 -5.75 21.61
C TRP A 355 8.14 -6.38 21.80
N ALA A 356 8.86 -6.61 20.71
CA ALA A 356 10.18 -7.24 20.75
C ALA A 356 11.17 -6.39 21.56
N ARG A 357 11.16 -5.06 21.40
CA ARG A 357 11.96 -4.14 22.21
C ARG A 357 11.57 -4.17 23.68
N SER A 358 10.27 -4.17 23.94
CA SER A 358 9.70 -4.14 25.29
C SER A 358 9.95 -5.41 26.09
N THR A 359 10.18 -6.54 25.41
CA THR A 359 10.36 -7.86 26.01
C THR A 359 11.76 -8.43 25.79
N ASP A 360 12.67 -7.64 25.22
CA ASP A 360 14.02 -8.05 24.82
C ASP A 360 14.04 -9.35 23.99
N ASN A 361 13.13 -9.44 23.02
CA ASN A 361 12.88 -10.65 22.25
C ASN A 361 12.88 -10.39 20.73
N PHE A 362 13.98 -9.81 20.25
CA PHE A 362 14.18 -9.53 18.83
C PHE A 362 14.12 -10.80 17.96
N GLU A 363 14.62 -11.93 18.47
CA GLU A 363 14.64 -13.17 17.70
C GLU A 363 13.24 -13.68 17.33
N SER A 364 12.21 -13.36 18.12
CA SER A 364 10.82 -13.71 17.80
C SER A 364 10.27 -13.00 16.56
N VAL A 365 10.93 -11.95 16.07
CA VAL A 365 10.51 -11.18 14.87
C VAL A 365 11.58 -11.16 13.77
N SER A 366 12.82 -11.56 14.08
CA SER A 366 13.99 -11.35 13.21
C SER A 366 13.85 -12.03 11.84
N ALA A 367 13.33 -13.26 11.81
CA ALA A 367 13.10 -14.02 10.59
C ALA A 367 12.10 -13.35 9.65
N ARG A 368 10.97 -12.86 10.20
CA ARG A 368 9.93 -12.21 9.40
C ARG A 368 10.41 -10.91 8.76
N LEU A 369 11.31 -10.19 9.41
CA LEU A 369 11.92 -8.97 8.86
C LEU A 369 12.87 -9.22 7.67
N LYS A 370 13.22 -10.48 7.39
CA LYS A 370 13.99 -10.86 6.19
C LYS A 370 13.10 -11.13 4.97
N THR A 371 11.78 -11.13 5.13
CA THR A 371 10.82 -11.37 4.04
C THR A 371 10.26 -10.06 3.49
N GLU A 372 9.39 -10.18 2.48
CA GLU A 372 8.66 -9.07 1.86
C GLU A 372 7.80 -8.25 2.84
N MET A 373 7.58 -8.74 4.07
CA MET A 373 6.96 -7.95 5.14
C MET A 373 7.73 -6.64 5.42
N LEU A 374 9.08 -6.66 5.35
CA LEU A 374 9.90 -5.45 5.45
C LEU A 374 10.57 -5.10 4.13
N GLN A 375 11.07 -6.12 3.40
CA GLN A 375 11.94 -5.89 2.25
C GLN A 375 11.23 -5.13 1.12
N SER A 376 9.92 -5.33 0.94
CA SER A 376 9.13 -4.55 -0.02
C SER A 376 9.19 -3.05 0.27
N THR A 377 8.92 -2.63 1.51
CA THR A 377 8.96 -1.20 1.89
C THR A 377 10.35 -0.59 1.70
N LEU A 378 11.42 -1.33 2.00
CA LEU A 378 12.79 -0.82 1.81
C LEU A 378 13.15 -0.70 0.33
N ARG A 379 12.90 -1.76 -0.45
CA ARG A 379 13.23 -1.84 -1.87
C ARG A 379 12.50 -0.78 -2.69
N GLU A 380 11.22 -0.56 -2.36
CA GLU A 380 10.32 0.30 -3.14
C GLU A 380 10.28 1.75 -2.69
N GLN A 381 11.15 2.15 -1.74
CA GLN A 381 11.35 3.56 -1.46
C GLN A 381 11.91 4.27 -2.70
N ARG A 382 11.17 5.26 -3.15
CA ARG A 382 11.42 6.03 -4.37
C ARG A 382 12.60 6.99 -4.18
N PRO A 383 13.26 7.42 -5.27
CA PRO A 383 14.41 8.31 -5.18
C PRO A 383 14.16 9.62 -4.43
N TRP A 384 12.93 10.11 -4.45
CA TRP A 384 12.47 11.31 -3.75
C TRP A 384 12.09 11.07 -2.27
N GLY A 385 12.24 9.85 -1.77
CA GLY A 385 12.28 9.54 -0.33
C GLY A 385 11.04 8.87 0.28
N GLY A 386 9.93 8.73 -0.45
CA GLY A 386 8.76 7.97 0.05
C GLY A 386 8.32 6.89 -0.92
N TRP A 387 7.03 6.56 -0.93
CA TRP A 387 6.47 5.38 -1.61
C TRP A 387 5.35 5.77 -2.56
N ALA A 388 5.15 5.06 -3.66
CA ALA A 388 4.17 5.43 -4.69
C ALA A 388 2.72 5.61 -4.14
N GLY A 389 1.85 6.23 -4.95
CA GLY A 389 0.40 6.25 -4.71
C GLY A 389 -0.07 6.81 -3.36
N HIS A 390 -1.08 6.18 -2.75
CA HIS A 390 -1.58 6.54 -1.43
C HIS A 390 -0.53 6.39 -0.34
N ASN A 391 0.46 5.50 -0.49
CA ASN A 391 1.55 5.37 0.50
C ASN A 391 2.43 6.64 0.58
N SER A 392 2.30 7.55 -0.39
CA SER A 392 2.91 8.88 -0.32
C SER A 392 2.19 9.90 0.55
N ARG A 393 0.90 9.70 0.85
CA ARG A 393 0.13 10.68 1.62
C ARG A 393 0.79 10.84 2.99
N ILE A 394 0.94 12.08 3.45
CA ILE A 394 1.75 12.42 4.63
C ILE A 394 1.50 11.53 5.84
N GLY A 395 0.24 11.19 6.14
CA GLY A 395 -0.10 10.30 7.25
C GLY A 395 0.47 8.87 7.11
N TYR A 396 0.45 8.31 5.90
CA TYR A 396 0.97 6.98 5.62
C TYR A 396 2.49 6.98 5.42
N HIS A 397 3.04 8.06 4.85
CA HIS A 397 4.48 8.30 4.79
C HIS A 397 5.08 8.32 6.20
N CYS A 398 4.45 9.04 7.13
CA CYS A 398 4.84 9.07 8.54
C CYS A 398 4.72 7.70 9.21
N ALA A 399 3.69 6.90 8.91
CA ALA A 399 3.55 5.55 9.45
C ALA A 399 4.70 4.62 9.00
N ASN A 400 5.03 4.64 7.70
CA ASN A 400 6.16 3.88 7.17
C ASN A 400 7.48 4.31 7.83
N MET A 401 7.71 5.62 7.91
CA MET A 401 8.91 6.18 8.54
C MET A 401 9.00 5.82 10.03
N SER A 402 7.90 5.88 10.78
CA SER A 402 7.83 5.53 12.21
C SER A 402 8.32 4.11 12.46
N ALA A 403 7.80 3.15 11.70
CA ALA A 403 8.19 1.76 11.83
C ALA A 403 9.66 1.49 11.44
N LEU A 404 10.22 2.24 10.47
CA LEU A 404 11.65 2.18 10.14
C LEU A 404 12.53 2.74 11.26
N CYS A 405 12.12 3.86 11.87
CA CYS A 405 12.80 4.41 13.05
C CYS A 405 12.76 3.43 14.22
N GLN A 406 11.60 2.82 14.49
CA GLN A 406 11.47 1.84 15.56
C GLN A 406 12.32 0.59 15.29
N LEU A 407 12.37 0.11 14.04
CA LEU A 407 13.26 -0.99 13.68
C LEU A 407 14.73 -0.63 13.94
N HIS A 408 15.15 0.57 13.55
CA HIS A 408 16.50 1.05 13.84
C HIS A 408 16.79 1.03 15.36
N GLU A 409 15.83 1.39 16.21
CA GLU A 409 16.00 1.34 17.67
C GLU A 409 15.95 -0.07 18.26
N THR A 410 15.13 -0.97 17.69
CA THR A 410 14.94 -2.34 18.18
C THR A 410 16.07 -3.29 17.74
N LEU A 411 16.80 -2.98 16.66
CA LEU A 411 17.92 -3.82 16.22
C LEU A 411 18.94 -4.01 17.36
N PRO A 412 19.39 -5.26 17.60
CA PRO A 412 20.43 -5.51 18.59
C PRO A 412 21.74 -4.75 18.27
N LYS A 413 22.46 -4.29 19.31
CA LYS A 413 23.64 -3.41 19.17
C LYS A 413 24.93 -4.14 18.76
N GLN A 414 24.88 -5.45 18.51
CA GLN A 414 26.05 -6.22 18.10
C GLN A 414 26.42 -5.94 16.64
N LYS A 415 27.73 -6.05 16.34
CA LYS A 415 28.34 -5.84 15.02
C LYS A 415 27.59 -6.46 13.82
N PRO A 416 27.00 -7.67 13.91
CA PRO A 416 26.25 -8.27 12.79
C PRO A 416 25.06 -7.45 12.29
N PHE A 417 24.57 -6.48 13.07
CA PHE A 417 23.43 -5.64 12.69
C PHE A 417 23.83 -4.25 12.20
N ASP A 418 25.13 -3.91 12.18
CA ASP A 418 25.61 -2.57 11.83
C ASP A 418 25.26 -2.18 10.39
N ASP A 419 25.44 -3.08 9.44
CA ASP A 419 25.09 -2.82 8.03
C ASP A 419 23.59 -2.61 7.84
N LYS A 420 22.76 -3.42 8.52
CA LYS A 420 21.31 -3.28 8.49
C LYS A 420 20.89 -1.94 9.12
N ARG A 421 21.51 -1.55 10.23
CA ARG A 421 21.28 -0.27 10.90
C ARG A 421 21.67 0.92 10.01
N ALA A 422 22.84 0.84 9.38
CA ALA A 422 23.31 1.85 8.43
C ALA A 422 22.35 1.95 7.22
N ASN A 423 21.88 0.82 6.69
CA ASN A 423 20.92 0.82 5.60
C ASN A 423 19.58 1.45 6.00
N LEU A 424 19.03 1.08 7.16
CA LEU A 424 17.79 1.67 7.67
C LEU A 424 17.92 3.18 7.89
N ARG A 425 19.05 3.63 8.45
CA ARG A 425 19.34 5.05 8.63
C ARG A 425 19.27 5.81 7.30
N ARG A 426 19.79 5.23 6.20
CA ARG A 426 19.71 5.84 4.87
C ARG A 426 18.27 6.00 4.38
N HIS A 427 17.43 4.98 4.57
CA HIS A 427 16.01 5.05 4.22
C HIS A 427 15.25 6.07 5.07
N VAL A 428 15.53 6.15 6.37
CA VAL A 428 14.94 7.16 7.26
C VAL A 428 15.35 8.57 6.84
N ILE A 429 16.63 8.80 6.51
CA ILE A 429 17.11 10.10 6.01
C ILE A 429 16.37 10.50 4.73
N ALA A 430 16.20 9.58 3.79
CA ALA A 430 15.45 9.85 2.56
C ALA A 430 13.99 10.22 2.85
N ALA A 431 13.33 9.49 3.75
CA ALA A 431 11.94 9.76 4.16
C ALA A 431 11.77 11.12 4.85
N LEU A 432 12.72 11.51 5.70
CA LEU A 432 12.75 12.84 6.33
C LEU A 432 13.01 13.94 5.30
N ASN A 433 13.92 13.71 4.37
CA ASN A 433 14.23 14.69 3.32
C ASN A 433 13.05 14.99 2.40
N ARG A 434 12.21 13.98 2.14
CA ARG A 434 10.93 14.19 1.46
C ARG A 434 10.08 15.22 2.22
N MET A 435 9.89 15.03 3.52
CA MET A 435 9.10 15.94 4.36
C MET A 435 9.71 17.34 4.44
N ILE A 436 11.04 17.46 4.56
CA ILE A 436 11.75 18.74 4.59
C ILE A 436 11.52 19.52 3.29
N ARG A 437 11.59 18.83 2.14
CA ARG A 437 11.34 19.42 0.84
C ARG A 437 9.88 19.85 0.67
N GLU A 438 8.94 19.09 1.22
CA GLU A 438 7.49 19.35 1.18
C GLU A 438 7.01 20.39 2.21
N GLN A 439 7.91 20.95 3.01
CA GLN A 439 7.55 22.06 3.90
C GLN A 439 6.98 23.23 3.08
N VAL A 440 5.80 23.69 3.51
CA VAL A 440 5.16 24.92 3.06
C VAL A 440 5.24 25.97 4.17
N PRO A 441 5.22 27.28 3.86
CA PRO A 441 5.08 28.32 4.88
C PRO A 441 3.84 28.09 5.75
N ALA A 442 3.92 28.50 7.02
CA ALA A 442 2.88 28.29 8.02
C ALA A 442 1.62 29.15 7.80
#